data_AF-A0A7J7JVS2-F1
#
_entry.id   AF-A0A7J7JVS2-F1
#
_cell.length_a   1.000
_cell.length_b   1.000
_cell.length_c   1.000
_cell.angle_alpha   90.00
_cell.angle_beta   90.00
_cell.angle_gamma   90.00
#
_symmetry.space_group_name_H-M   'P 1'
#
loop_
_entity.id
_entity.type
_entity.pdbx_description
1 polymer ?
#
loop_
_entity_poly.entity_id
_entity_poly.type
_entity_poly.pdbx_seq_one_letter_code
_entity_poly.pdbx_strand_id
1 'polypeptide(L)'
;MVYMLVDDLYLRNEKRSMVEQRIEDLETRVTQQSFNYQNMVRKNLSCVNGIEEALEAKSTPELYRILRRLKQDLILDKPMGQLPSDNPLFKLKSKNQTVSRSSHTMEIIHEMETTPFPLTKPLRKQCGETHIRYLIPEIKQALCNELSLEKYTGGDWRAFAQRIGVSSETIQFWRRMNMKNPMEQVLTFWKDSKGATMTMLHRHLKHPHINALIPAKLISDFYQVD
;
A
#
# COMPACT_ATOMS: atom_id res chain seq x y z
N MET A 1 1.79 25.47 47.73
CA MET A 1 2.52 24.59 46.81
C MET A 1 1.63 23.54 46.14
N VAL A 2 0.63 22.98 46.83
CA VAL A 2 -0.31 21.96 46.27
C VAL A 2 -1.21 22.52 45.17
N TYR A 3 -1.69 23.77 45.27
CA TYR A 3 -2.56 24.39 44.25
C TYR A 3 -1.89 24.55 42.87
N MET A 4 -0.58 24.81 42.80
CA MET A 4 0.14 24.95 41.52
C MET A 4 0.32 23.62 40.77
N LEU A 5 0.29 22.48 41.48
CA LEU A 5 0.40 21.15 40.88
C LEU A 5 -0.93 20.67 40.27
N VAL A 6 -2.06 21.15 40.81
CA VAL A 6 -3.41 20.80 40.32
C VAL A 6 -3.68 21.53 39.00
N ASP A 7 -3.32 22.81 38.90
CA ASP A 7 -3.48 23.60 37.67
C ASP A 7 -2.62 23.05 36.52
N ASP A 8 -1.38 22.62 36.80
CA ASP A 8 -0.48 22.08 35.78
C ASP A 8 -0.94 20.70 35.26
N LEU A 9 -1.61 19.90 36.10
CA LEU A 9 -2.26 18.64 35.69
C LEU A 9 -3.54 18.90 34.87
N TYR A 10 -4.32 19.92 35.20
CA TYR A 10 -5.53 20.29 34.48
C TYR A 10 -5.21 20.79 33.06
N LEU A 11 -4.23 21.69 32.93
CA LEU A 11 -3.76 22.17 31.63
C LEU A 11 -3.15 21.07 30.75
N ARG A 12 -2.46 20.08 31.34
CA ARG A 12 -1.96 18.92 30.58
C ARG A 12 -3.08 18.03 30.07
N ASN A 13 -4.14 17.83 30.86
CA ASN A 13 -5.30 17.05 30.44
C ASN A 13 -6.08 17.73 29.32
N GLU A 14 -6.26 19.05 29.38
CA GLU A 14 -6.97 19.81 28.34
C GLU A 14 -6.20 19.81 27.01
N LYS A 15 -4.88 19.98 27.05
CA LYS A 15 -4.02 19.84 25.85
C LYS A 15 -4.05 18.43 25.29
N ARG A 16 -4.06 17.41 26.15
CA ARG A 16 -4.15 16.01 25.73
C ARG A 16 -5.50 15.71 25.04
N SER A 17 -6.59 16.24 25.59
CA SER A 17 -7.94 16.14 25.01
C SER A 17 -8.03 16.80 23.63
N MET A 18 -7.45 17.99 23.44
CA MET A 18 -7.40 18.62 22.10
C MET A 18 -6.60 17.82 21.09
N VAL A 19 -5.49 17.21 21.51
CA VAL A 19 -4.68 16.34 20.64
C VAL A 19 -5.45 15.07 20.27
N GLU A 20 -6.14 14.45 21.23
CA GLU A 20 -6.97 13.26 21.01
C GLU A 20 -8.12 13.55 20.04
N GLN A 21 -8.84 14.67 20.20
CA GLN A 21 -9.89 15.10 19.27
C GLN A 21 -9.32 15.37 17.87
N ARG A 22 -8.14 15.98 17.78
CA ARG A 22 -7.49 16.21 16.49
C ARG A 22 -7.06 14.90 15.82
N ILE A 23 -6.64 13.91 16.58
CA ILE A 23 -6.31 12.58 16.07
C ILE A 23 -7.58 11.93 15.50
N GLU A 24 -8.69 11.95 16.24
CA GLU A 24 -9.97 11.39 15.80
C GLU A 24 -10.49 12.05 14.49
N ASP A 25 -10.41 13.38 14.40
CA ASP A 25 -10.74 14.12 13.17
C ASP A 25 -9.87 13.69 11.99
N LEU A 26 -8.57 13.52 12.23
CA LEU A 26 -7.62 13.12 11.21
C LEU A 26 -7.85 11.67 10.77
N GLU A 27 -8.11 10.76 11.71
CA GLU A 27 -8.44 9.35 11.44
C GLU A 27 -9.73 9.22 10.63
N THR A 28 -10.76 10.00 10.98
CA THR A 28 -12.02 10.06 10.23
C THR A 28 -11.78 10.57 8.81
N ARG A 29 -10.99 11.63 8.65
CA ARG A 29 -10.66 12.19 7.33
C ARG A 29 -9.84 11.22 6.48
N VAL A 30 -8.88 10.51 7.07
CA VAL A 30 -8.10 9.47 6.39
C VAL A 30 -9.00 8.33 5.93
N THR A 31 -9.97 7.91 6.76
CA THR A 31 -10.95 6.88 6.41
C THR A 31 -11.82 7.33 5.25
N GLN A 32 -12.35 8.55 5.29
CA GLN A 32 -13.15 9.12 4.21
C GLN A 32 -12.35 9.23 2.90
N GLN A 33 -11.10 9.69 2.97
CA GLN A 33 -10.22 9.78 1.80
C GLN A 33 -9.88 8.39 1.24
N SER A 34 -9.65 7.40 2.10
CA SER A 34 -9.40 6.03 1.69
C SER A 34 -10.61 5.43 0.96
N PHE A 35 -11.82 5.69 1.46
CA PHE A 35 -13.07 5.29 0.80
C PHE A 35 -13.24 5.98 -0.57
N ASN A 36 -13.03 7.30 -0.63
CA ASN A 36 -13.11 8.06 -1.88
C ASN A 36 -12.10 7.54 -2.92
N TYR A 37 -10.88 7.22 -2.47
CA TYR A 37 -9.85 6.64 -3.32
C TYR A 37 -10.25 5.26 -3.85
N GLN A 38 -10.75 4.36 -2.99
CA GLN A 38 -11.23 3.05 -3.41
C GLN A 38 -12.36 3.15 -4.44
N ASN A 39 -13.29 4.09 -4.26
CA ASN A 39 -14.35 4.33 -5.24
C ASN A 39 -13.79 4.83 -6.57
N MET A 40 -12.82 5.73 -6.55
CA MET A 40 -12.16 6.24 -7.75
C MET A 40 -11.41 5.12 -8.48
N VAL A 41 -10.67 4.27 -7.76
CA VAL A 41 -9.98 3.10 -8.33
C VAL A 41 -10.97 2.15 -8.98
N ARG A 42 -12.11 1.85 -8.31
CA ARG A 42 -13.16 0.99 -8.85
C ARG A 42 -13.75 1.56 -10.15
N LYS A 43 -14.05 2.85 -10.18
CA LYS A 43 -14.56 3.53 -11.39
C LYS A 43 -13.53 3.50 -12.51
N ASN A 44 -12.26 3.77 -12.20
CA ASN A 44 -11.18 3.75 -13.18
C ASN A 44 -11.04 2.37 -13.80
N LEU A 45 -11.04 1.30 -13.00
CA LEU A 45 -11.02 -0.06 -13.52
C LEU A 45 -12.24 -0.35 -14.41
N SER A 46 -13.45 0.01 -13.98
CA SER A 46 -14.65 -0.20 -14.82
C SER A 46 -14.51 0.51 -16.18
N CYS A 47 -13.93 1.71 -16.19
CA CYS A 47 -13.66 2.45 -17.42
C CYS A 47 -12.63 1.74 -18.30
N VAL A 48 -11.51 1.31 -17.73
CA VAL A 48 -10.44 0.62 -18.48
C VAL A 48 -10.98 -0.66 -19.10
N ASN A 49 -11.64 -1.51 -18.31
CA ASN A 49 -12.20 -2.77 -18.78
C ASN A 49 -13.29 -2.53 -19.84
N GLY A 50 -14.17 -1.55 -19.64
CA GLY A 50 -15.19 -1.26 -20.64
C GLY A 50 -14.64 -0.65 -21.93
N ILE A 51 -13.52 0.09 -21.88
CA ILE A 51 -12.82 0.55 -23.10
C ILE A 51 -12.19 -0.64 -23.82
N GLU A 52 -11.57 -1.57 -23.09
CA GLU A 52 -10.99 -2.79 -23.66
C GLU A 52 -12.09 -3.66 -24.33
N GLU A 53 -13.21 -3.90 -23.64
CA GLU A 53 -14.39 -4.57 -24.22
C GLU A 53 -14.91 -3.84 -25.47
N ALA A 54 -14.91 -2.49 -25.46
CA ALA A 54 -15.36 -1.70 -26.61
C ALA A 54 -14.41 -1.82 -27.82
N LEU A 55 -13.10 -1.99 -27.58
CA LEU A 55 -12.10 -2.21 -28.63
C LEU A 55 -12.22 -3.60 -29.25
N GLU A 56 -12.65 -4.59 -28.48
CA GLU A 56 -12.86 -5.97 -28.94
C GLU A 56 -14.23 -6.21 -29.61
N ALA A 57 -15.15 -5.25 -29.50
CA ALA A 57 -16.50 -5.37 -30.02
C ALA A 57 -16.51 -5.59 -31.54
N LYS A 58 -17.14 -6.68 -31.98
CA LYS A 58 -17.18 -7.07 -33.41
C LYS A 58 -18.34 -6.45 -34.16
N SER A 59 -19.25 -5.78 -33.43
CA SER A 59 -20.47 -5.22 -34.00
C SER A 59 -20.81 -3.87 -33.39
N THR A 60 -21.38 -2.99 -34.22
CA THR A 60 -21.85 -1.67 -33.79
C THR A 60 -22.89 -1.72 -32.66
N PRO A 61 -23.86 -2.65 -32.65
CA PRO A 61 -24.83 -2.77 -31.55
C PRO A 61 -24.20 -3.14 -30.20
N GLU A 62 -23.17 -3.97 -30.21
CA GLU A 62 -22.41 -4.39 -29.03
C GLU A 62 -21.62 -3.22 -28.43
N LEU A 63 -20.94 -2.46 -29.29
CA LEU A 63 -20.24 -1.23 -28.91
C LEU A 63 -21.19 -0.22 -28.23
N TYR A 64 -22.39 0.01 -28.79
CA TYR A 64 -23.38 0.88 -28.17
C TYR A 64 -23.85 0.40 -26.80
N ARG A 65 -23.94 -0.92 -26.59
CA ARG A 65 -24.34 -1.51 -25.31
C ARG A 65 -23.27 -1.28 -24.24
N ILE A 66 -22.00 -1.47 -24.60
CA ILE A 66 -20.84 -1.24 -23.72
C ILE A 66 -20.73 0.24 -23.35
N LEU A 67 -20.83 1.14 -24.33
CA LEU A 67 -20.78 2.60 -24.10
C LEU A 67 -21.93 3.08 -23.20
N ARG A 68 -23.13 2.48 -23.33
CA ARG A 68 -24.27 2.82 -22.47
C ARG A 68 -24.04 2.40 -21.02
N ARG A 69 -23.46 1.21 -20.80
CA ARG A 69 -23.09 0.70 -19.47
C ARG A 69 -22.02 1.59 -18.81
N LEU A 70 -20.94 1.88 -19.54
CA LEU A 70 -19.88 2.79 -19.09
C LEU A 70 -20.43 4.17 -18.70
N LYS A 71 -21.33 4.72 -19.52
CA LYS A 71 -21.98 6.00 -19.24
C LYS A 71 -22.81 5.97 -17.96
N GLN A 72 -23.49 4.86 -17.65
CA GLN A 72 -24.24 4.72 -16.40
C GLN A 72 -23.30 4.62 -15.18
N ASP A 73 -22.21 3.88 -15.29
CA ASP A 73 -21.22 3.72 -14.22
C ASP A 73 -20.47 5.03 -13.91
N LEU A 74 -20.27 5.90 -14.91
CA LEU A 74 -19.71 7.24 -14.72
C LEU A 74 -20.69 8.25 -14.12
N ILE A 75 -21.97 8.20 -14.50
CA ILE A 75 -22.98 9.20 -14.11
C ILE A 75 -23.56 8.94 -12.71
N LEU A 76 -23.54 7.70 -12.21
CA LEU A 76 -23.95 7.38 -10.85
C LEU A 76 -22.86 7.73 -9.83
N ASP A 77 -22.60 9.02 -9.66
CA ASP A 77 -22.22 9.56 -8.34
C ASP A 77 -23.48 9.67 -7.50
N LYS A 78 -23.93 8.56 -6.93
CA LYS A 78 -24.86 8.64 -5.79
C LYS A 78 -24.07 9.25 -4.63
N PRO A 79 -24.46 10.41 -4.09
CA PRO A 79 -23.93 10.87 -2.82
C PRO A 79 -24.46 9.92 -1.74
N MET A 80 -23.71 8.85 -1.43
CA MET A 80 -23.95 8.09 -0.22
C MET A 80 -23.37 8.87 0.95
N GLY A 81 -24.16 9.84 1.41
CA GLY A 81 -24.12 10.25 2.79
C GLY A 81 -24.62 9.11 3.68
N GLN A 82 -24.01 9.03 4.86
CA GLN A 82 -24.29 8.13 5.99
C GLN A 82 -23.65 6.74 5.90
N LEU A 83 -22.58 6.59 6.70
CA LEU A 83 -22.17 5.31 7.27
C LEU A 83 -23.41 4.59 7.83
N PRO A 84 -23.68 3.33 7.46
CA PRO A 84 -24.41 2.44 8.34
C PRO A 84 -23.57 2.27 9.61
N SER A 85 -24.11 2.76 10.72
CA SER A 85 -23.55 2.71 12.08
C SER A 85 -23.40 1.29 12.65
N ASP A 86 -23.66 0.23 11.90
CA ASP A 86 -23.69 -1.13 12.41
C ASP A 86 -22.85 -2.06 11.53
N ASN A 87 -21.54 -2.09 11.78
CA ASN A 87 -20.71 -3.24 11.42
C ASN A 87 -20.53 -4.14 12.66
N PRO A 88 -21.10 -5.37 12.67
CA PRO A 88 -21.04 -6.27 13.82
C PRO A 88 -19.70 -7.03 13.86
N LEU A 89 -18.57 -6.34 13.69
CA LEU A 89 -17.25 -7.00 13.60
C LEU A 89 -16.39 -6.89 14.87
N PHE A 90 -16.92 -6.32 15.95
CA PHE A 90 -16.23 -6.26 17.26
C PHE A 90 -17.16 -6.67 18.42
N LYS A 91 -17.70 -7.89 18.36
CA LYS A 91 -18.08 -8.62 19.57
C LYS A 91 -17.62 -10.06 19.43
N LEU A 92 -16.44 -10.39 19.93
CA LEU A 92 -16.24 -11.71 20.52
C LEU A 92 -15.19 -11.63 21.64
N LYS A 93 -15.71 -11.55 22.86
CA LYS A 93 -15.01 -11.98 24.07
C LYS A 93 -14.87 -13.50 24.03
N SER A 94 -13.65 -13.96 24.25
CA SER A 94 -13.24 -15.22 24.88
C SER A 94 -14.33 -16.22 25.31
N LYS A 95 -14.38 -17.40 24.69
CA LYS A 95 -14.32 -18.74 25.35
C LYS A 95 -14.49 -19.89 24.34
N ASN A 96 -13.52 -20.81 24.38
CA ASN A 96 -13.52 -22.27 24.24
C ASN A 96 -14.54 -23.02 23.34
N GLN A 97 -13.99 -24.09 22.74
CA GLN A 97 -14.59 -25.34 22.21
C GLN A 97 -14.93 -25.45 20.71
N THR A 98 -14.05 -26.22 20.04
CA THR A 98 -14.33 -27.44 19.24
C THR A 98 -15.74 -27.62 18.65
N VAL A 99 -15.83 -27.72 17.31
CA VAL A 99 -16.09 -28.97 16.54
C VAL A 99 -16.47 -28.60 15.08
N SER A 100 -15.69 -29.16 14.16
CA SER A 100 -15.94 -29.69 12.80
C SER A 100 -16.89 -29.07 11.76
N ARG A 101 -16.31 -29.08 10.54
CA ARG A 101 -16.88 -29.27 9.18
C ARG A 101 -17.70 -28.10 8.66
N SER A 102 -17.63 -27.70 7.39
CA SER A 102 -16.98 -28.15 6.16
C SER A 102 -17.40 -27.09 5.13
N SER A 103 -16.53 -26.66 4.21
CA SER A 103 -16.86 -26.53 2.78
C SER A 103 -15.72 -25.90 1.99
N HIS A 104 -15.33 -26.64 0.95
CA HIS A 104 -14.59 -26.26 -0.24
C HIS A 104 -14.45 -24.76 -0.54
N THR A 105 -13.22 -24.28 -0.50
CA THR A 105 -12.72 -23.23 -1.40
C THR A 105 -11.61 -23.86 -2.22
N MET A 106 -11.72 -23.79 -3.55
CA MET A 106 -10.71 -24.30 -4.46
C MET A 106 -9.35 -23.67 -4.16
N GLU A 107 -8.42 -24.52 -3.73
CA GLU A 107 -7.00 -24.25 -3.71
C GLU A 107 -6.52 -24.06 -5.16
N ILE A 108 -6.18 -22.82 -5.51
CA ILE A 108 -5.08 -22.57 -6.44
C ILE A 108 -4.00 -21.90 -5.60
N ILE A 109 -3.41 -22.70 -4.73
CA ILE A 109 -2.07 -22.44 -4.22
C ILE A 109 -1.16 -22.77 -5.39
N HIS A 110 -0.77 -21.75 -6.16
CA HIS A 110 0.41 -21.90 -6.99
C HIS A 110 1.59 -21.96 -6.02
N GLU A 111 2.05 -23.17 -5.73
CA GLU A 111 3.39 -23.43 -5.21
C GLU A 111 4.38 -22.79 -6.18
N MET A 112 4.78 -21.56 -5.91
CA MET A 112 6.11 -21.10 -6.26
C MET A 112 6.93 -21.35 -5.01
N GLU A 113 7.89 -22.27 -5.10
CA GLU A 113 8.93 -22.50 -4.12
C GLU A 113 9.61 -21.17 -3.76
N THR A 114 9.10 -20.47 -2.74
CA THR A 114 9.89 -19.52 -1.98
C THR A 114 10.79 -20.35 -1.08
N THR A 115 11.93 -20.77 -1.60
CA THR A 115 13.03 -21.23 -0.77
C THR A 115 13.30 -20.14 0.27
N PRO A 116 13.12 -20.42 1.57
CA PRO A 116 13.51 -19.48 2.60
C PRO A 116 15.03 -19.54 2.65
N PHE A 117 15.71 -18.65 1.92
CA PHE A 117 17.14 -18.47 2.08
C PHE A 117 17.39 -18.07 3.54
N PRO A 118 18.16 -18.85 4.32
CA PRO A 118 18.37 -18.59 5.74
C PRO A 118 19.36 -17.43 5.87
N LEU A 119 18.87 -16.22 5.67
CA LEU A 119 19.59 -15.00 5.99
C LEU A 119 19.77 -14.96 7.51
N THR A 120 20.99 -15.25 7.95
CA THR A 120 21.32 -15.20 9.38
C THR A 120 21.31 -13.74 9.78
N LYS A 121 20.40 -13.37 10.69
CA LYS A 121 20.27 -12.00 11.17
C LYS A 121 21.62 -11.53 11.74
N PRO A 122 22.09 -10.34 11.38
CA PRO A 122 23.39 -9.88 11.84
C PRO A 122 23.34 -9.64 13.35
N LEU A 123 24.40 -10.03 14.05
CA LEU A 123 24.57 -9.81 15.50
C LEU A 123 24.45 -8.33 15.89
N ARG A 124 24.77 -7.42 14.95
CA ARG A 124 24.54 -5.98 15.06
C ARG A 124 23.96 -5.44 13.75
N LYS A 125 22.87 -4.69 13.85
CA LYS A 125 22.25 -4.00 12.72
C LYS A 125 23.18 -2.91 12.18
N GLN A 126 23.24 -2.80 10.86
CA GLN A 126 23.97 -1.74 10.16
C GLN A 126 23.27 -0.38 10.35
N CYS A 127 23.98 0.73 10.14
CA CYS A 127 23.42 2.07 10.30
C CYS A 127 22.30 2.33 9.27
N GLY A 128 21.17 2.94 9.67
CA GLY A 128 20.10 3.32 8.74
C GLY A 128 20.52 4.34 7.67
N GLU A 129 21.54 5.14 7.96
CA GLU A 129 22.14 6.09 7.01
C GLU A 129 23.05 5.41 5.96
N THR A 130 23.16 4.09 6.00
CA THR A 130 23.84 3.33 4.93
C THR A 130 23.17 3.65 3.60
N HIS A 131 23.98 4.05 2.63
CA HIS A 131 23.52 4.40 1.30
C HIS A 131 23.06 3.14 0.52
N ILE A 132 22.02 3.23 -0.31
CA ILE A 132 21.43 2.07 -1.04
C ILE A 132 22.40 1.36 -2.00
N ARG A 133 23.46 2.05 -2.43
CA ARG A 133 24.56 1.44 -3.21
C ARG A 133 25.26 0.28 -2.48
N TYR A 134 25.18 0.25 -1.15
CA TYR A 134 25.71 -0.79 -0.29
C TYR A 134 24.59 -1.72 0.23
N LEU A 135 23.45 -1.76 -0.46
CA LEU A 135 22.35 -2.67 -0.16
C LEU A 135 22.83 -4.11 -0.29
N ILE A 136 22.53 -4.91 0.73
CA ILE A 136 22.80 -6.34 0.74
C ILE A 136 22.08 -7.00 -0.46
N PRO A 137 22.79 -7.76 -1.33
CA PRO A 137 22.24 -8.32 -2.57
C PRO A 137 20.95 -9.12 -2.39
N GLU A 138 20.84 -9.85 -1.29
CA GLU A 138 19.69 -10.70 -0.97
C GLU A 138 18.45 -9.86 -0.62
N ILE A 139 18.65 -8.73 0.09
CA ILE A 139 17.58 -7.77 0.36
C ILE A 139 17.17 -7.08 -0.93
N LYS A 140 18.13 -6.73 -1.79
CA LYS A 140 17.87 -6.19 -3.14
C LYS A 140 17.01 -7.16 -3.95
N GLN A 141 17.34 -8.45 -3.94
CA GLN A 141 16.60 -9.48 -4.66
C GLN A 141 15.17 -9.61 -4.12
N ALA A 142 14.98 -9.65 -2.80
CA ALA A 142 13.66 -9.68 -2.18
C ALA A 142 12.79 -8.47 -2.57
N LEU A 143 13.37 -7.26 -2.56
CA LEU A 143 12.70 -6.04 -3.02
C LEU A 143 12.30 -6.12 -4.48
N CYS A 144 13.21 -6.57 -5.34
CA CYS A 144 12.95 -6.70 -6.76
C CYS A 144 11.85 -7.72 -7.04
N ASN A 145 11.86 -8.87 -6.37
CA ASN A 145 10.85 -9.92 -6.56
C ASN A 145 9.45 -9.44 -6.14
N GLU A 146 9.33 -8.69 -5.06
CA GLU A 146 8.02 -8.26 -4.56
C GLU A 146 7.45 -7.04 -5.26
N LEU A 147 8.28 -6.02 -5.52
CA LEU A 147 7.80 -4.73 -6.04
C LEU A 147 7.78 -4.68 -7.57
N SER A 148 8.49 -5.58 -8.26
CA SER A 148 8.43 -5.62 -9.73
C SER A 148 7.11 -6.18 -10.26
N LEU A 149 6.35 -6.90 -9.42
CA LEU A 149 5.03 -7.41 -9.78
C LEU A 149 4.02 -6.25 -9.81
N GLU A 150 3.37 -6.05 -10.97
CA GLU A 150 2.30 -5.05 -11.07
C GLU A 150 1.13 -5.49 -10.18
N LYS A 151 0.80 -4.67 -9.18
CA LYS A 151 -0.31 -4.93 -8.27
C LYS A 151 -1.51 -4.08 -8.67
N TYR A 152 -2.69 -4.67 -8.62
CA TYR A 152 -3.94 -3.96 -8.90
C TYR A 152 -4.16 -2.75 -7.95
N THR A 153 -3.66 -2.84 -6.71
CA THR A 153 -3.72 -1.76 -5.71
C THR A 153 -2.76 -0.60 -5.98
N GLY A 154 -1.83 -0.75 -6.93
CA GLY A 154 -0.78 0.23 -7.25
C GLY A 154 0.41 0.24 -6.29
N GLY A 155 0.46 -0.65 -5.29
CA GLY A 155 1.55 -0.78 -4.33
C GLY A 155 2.79 -1.50 -4.88
N ASP A 156 3.25 -1.08 -6.06
CA ASP A 156 4.35 -1.68 -6.82
C ASP A 156 5.47 -0.66 -7.09
N TRP A 157 6.43 -1.06 -7.92
CA TRP A 157 7.57 -0.25 -8.33
C TRP A 157 7.17 1.13 -8.88
N ARG A 158 5.98 1.31 -9.45
CA ARG A 158 5.51 2.59 -10.01
C ARG A 158 5.23 3.60 -8.92
N ALA A 159 4.52 3.19 -7.87
CA ALA A 159 4.28 4.04 -6.71
C ALA A 159 5.59 4.36 -5.98
N PHE A 160 6.52 3.42 -5.90
CA PHE A 160 7.85 3.69 -5.35
C PHE A 160 8.62 4.70 -6.22
N ALA A 161 8.69 4.49 -7.53
CA ALA A 161 9.38 5.35 -8.49
C ALA A 161 8.87 6.80 -8.43
N GLN A 162 7.54 6.98 -8.37
CA GLN A 162 6.95 8.31 -8.28
C GLN A 162 7.36 9.03 -6.98
N ARG A 163 7.43 8.31 -5.85
CA ARG A 163 7.82 8.90 -4.56
C ARG A 163 9.27 9.36 -4.50
N ILE A 164 10.16 8.66 -5.19
CA ILE A 164 11.57 9.04 -5.27
C ILE A 164 11.84 10.10 -6.35
N GLY A 165 10.79 10.59 -7.03
CA GLY A 165 10.87 11.69 -7.99
C GLY A 165 11.05 11.29 -9.46
N VAL A 166 10.83 10.01 -9.82
CA VAL A 166 10.78 9.61 -11.24
C VAL A 166 9.50 10.18 -11.87
N SER A 167 9.63 10.83 -13.03
CA SER A 167 8.49 11.44 -13.71
C SER A 167 7.52 10.38 -14.24
N SER A 168 6.24 10.74 -14.34
CA SER A 168 5.20 9.84 -14.84
C SER A 168 5.47 9.39 -16.28
N GLU A 169 6.08 10.24 -17.11
CA GLU A 169 6.47 9.90 -18.48
C GLU A 169 7.54 8.79 -18.48
N THR A 170 8.56 8.90 -17.62
CA THR A 170 9.61 7.88 -17.51
C THR A 170 9.06 6.56 -16.98
N ILE A 171 8.16 6.59 -16.00
CA ILE A 171 7.50 5.38 -15.48
C ILE A 171 6.70 4.68 -16.59
N GLN A 172 5.93 5.44 -17.38
CA GLN A 172 5.18 4.87 -18.51
C GLN A 172 6.10 4.32 -19.60
N PHE A 173 7.24 4.97 -19.85
CA PHE A 173 8.26 4.47 -20.76
C PHE A 173 8.83 3.12 -20.30
N TRP A 174 9.24 2.99 -19.04
CA TRP A 174 9.75 1.71 -18.50
C TRP A 174 8.70 0.60 -18.52
N ARG A 175 7.43 0.95 -18.31
CA ARG A 175 6.31 0.01 -18.43
C ARG A 175 6.17 -0.53 -19.85
N ARG A 176 6.23 0.34 -20.87
CA ARG A 176 6.15 -0.06 -22.29
C ARG A 176 7.32 -0.92 -22.75
N MET A 177 8.49 -0.73 -22.15
CA MET A 177 9.69 -1.54 -22.42
C MET A 177 9.59 -2.97 -21.88
N ASN A 178 8.52 -3.31 -21.14
CA ASN A 178 8.26 -4.63 -20.56
C ASN A 178 9.48 -5.21 -19.84
N MET A 179 10.07 -4.39 -18.95
CA MET A 179 11.27 -4.77 -18.21
C MET A 179 11.00 -5.97 -17.31
N LYS A 180 11.94 -6.92 -17.26
CA LYS A 180 11.83 -8.10 -16.38
C LYS A 180 11.83 -7.73 -14.89
N ASN A 181 12.67 -6.75 -14.50
CA ASN A 181 12.83 -6.27 -13.12
C ASN A 181 12.77 -4.73 -13.07
N PRO A 182 11.60 -4.10 -13.26
CA PRO A 182 11.48 -2.64 -13.25
C PRO A 182 11.92 -2.03 -11.92
N MET A 183 11.76 -2.72 -10.78
CA MET A 183 12.23 -2.20 -9.48
C MET A 183 13.76 -2.04 -9.43
N GLU A 184 14.51 -2.89 -10.13
CA GLU A 184 15.97 -2.76 -10.20
C GLU A 184 16.39 -1.48 -10.93
N GLN A 185 15.65 -1.11 -11.96
CA GLN A 185 15.86 0.15 -12.68
C GLN A 185 15.57 1.35 -11.78
N VAL A 186 14.50 1.27 -11.00
CA VAL A 186 14.12 2.29 -10.02
C VAL A 186 15.21 2.48 -8.97
N LEU A 187 15.76 1.39 -8.41
CA LEU A 187 16.89 1.45 -7.47
C LEU A 187 18.15 2.02 -8.14
N THR A 188 18.38 1.68 -9.40
CA THR A 188 19.53 2.17 -10.17
C THR A 188 19.43 3.68 -10.42
N PHE A 189 18.24 4.19 -10.71
CA PHE A 189 17.98 5.62 -10.81
C PHE A 189 18.16 6.32 -9.46
N TRP A 190 17.65 5.70 -8.38
CA TRP A 190 17.66 6.32 -7.07
C TRP A 190 19.05 6.40 -6.43
N LYS A 191 19.97 5.48 -6.78
CA LYS A 191 21.30 5.37 -6.15
C LYS A 191 22.18 6.62 -6.31
N ASP A 192 21.87 7.48 -7.26
CA ASP A 192 22.63 8.70 -7.51
C ASP A 192 22.14 9.86 -6.63
N SER A 193 20.98 9.71 -5.96
CA SER A 193 20.46 10.68 -5.02
C SER A 193 21.16 10.61 -3.66
N LYS A 194 21.52 11.77 -3.12
CA LYS A 194 22.10 11.89 -1.77
C LYS A 194 21.16 11.40 -0.67
N GLY A 195 19.84 11.41 -0.91
CA GLY A 195 18.82 10.95 0.04
C GLY A 195 18.52 9.46 -0.03
N ALA A 196 19.25 8.70 -0.86
CA ALA A 196 19.01 7.28 -1.05
C ALA A 196 19.68 6.43 0.05
N THR A 197 19.11 6.49 1.24
CA THR A 197 19.54 5.75 2.45
C THR A 197 18.57 4.64 2.82
N MET A 198 19.00 3.67 3.64
CA MET A 198 18.14 2.59 4.12
C MET A 198 16.98 3.11 4.98
N THR A 199 17.21 4.17 5.77
CA THR A 199 16.14 4.86 6.51
C THR A 199 15.05 5.35 5.57
N MET A 200 15.42 5.99 4.46
CA MET A 200 14.46 6.51 3.49
C MET A 200 13.76 5.37 2.72
N LEU A 201 14.50 4.31 2.39
CA LEU A 201 13.95 3.13 1.73
C LEU A 201 12.87 2.48 2.62
N HIS A 202 13.19 2.24 3.88
CA HIS A 202 12.25 1.69 4.87
C HIS A 202 11.00 2.56 5.02
N ARG A 203 11.17 3.89 5.10
CA ARG A 203 10.04 4.84 5.17
C ARG A 203 9.15 4.78 3.93
N HIS A 204 9.72 4.65 2.74
CA HIS A 204 8.94 4.50 1.51
C HIS A 204 8.19 3.17 1.48
N LEU A 205 8.79 2.07 1.91
CA LEU A 205 8.15 0.75 1.90
C LEU A 205 6.98 0.66 2.89
N LYS A 206 7.09 1.30 4.06
CA LYS A 206 6.00 1.41 5.05
C LYS A 206 4.90 2.39 4.66
N HIS A 207 5.06 3.14 3.58
CA HIS A 207 4.06 4.13 3.19
C HIS A 207 2.73 3.44 2.83
N PRO A 208 1.56 3.99 3.24
CA PRO A 208 0.26 3.35 3.01
C PRO A 208 -0.05 2.97 1.55
N HIS A 209 0.46 3.74 0.59
CA HIS A 209 0.29 3.46 -0.84
C HIS A 209 1.15 2.31 -1.38
N ILE A 210 2.26 1.96 -0.71
CA ILE A 210 3.15 0.87 -1.14
C ILE A 210 2.90 -0.36 -0.27
N ASN A 211 2.89 -0.16 1.06
CA ASN A 211 2.58 -1.17 2.06
C ASN A 211 3.36 -2.49 1.87
N ALA A 212 4.64 -2.39 1.52
CA ALA A 212 5.53 -3.53 1.33
C ALA A 212 6.12 -3.95 2.68
N LEU A 213 5.26 -4.53 3.52
CA LEU A 213 5.57 -4.85 4.91
C LEU A 213 6.66 -5.93 5.05
N ILE A 214 6.73 -6.89 4.13
CA ILE A 214 7.72 -7.97 4.17
C ILE A 214 9.14 -7.41 3.93
N PRO A 215 9.41 -6.64 2.85
CA PRO A 215 10.71 -6.03 2.63
C PRO A 215 11.04 -4.97 3.66
N ALA A 216 10.04 -4.21 4.14
CA ALA A 216 10.25 -3.25 5.23
C ALA A 216 10.72 -3.96 6.50
N LYS A 217 10.07 -5.08 6.87
CA LYS A 217 10.45 -5.89 8.02
C LYS A 217 11.86 -6.47 7.84
N LEU A 218 12.18 -6.97 6.65
CA LEU A 218 13.51 -7.47 6.33
C LEU A 218 14.58 -6.40 6.50
N ILE A 219 14.36 -5.18 5.99
CA ILE A 219 15.30 -4.07 6.19
C ILE A 219 15.43 -3.72 7.67
N SER A 220 14.34 -3.67 8.42
CA SER A 220 14.37 -3.39 9.87
C SER A 220 15.13 -4.44 10.67
N ASP A 221 15.23 -5.67 10.17
CA ASP A 221 15.98 -6.75 10.81
C ASP A 221 17.50 -6.62 10.58
N PHE A 222 17.93 -5.96 9.50
CA PHE A 222 19.34 -5.80 9.13
C PHE A 222 19.91 -4.41 9.37
N TYR A 223 19.07 -3.38 9.39
CA TYR A 223 19.44 -1.97 9.53
C TYR A 223 18.71 -1.31 10.70
N GLN A 224 19.36 -0.31 11.30
CA GLN A 224 18.79 0.54 12.34
C GLN A 224 17.89 1.58 11.68
N VAL A 225 16.65 1.19 11.40
CA VAL A 225 15.64 2.02 10.77
C VAL A 225 14.37 1.97 11.62
N ASP A 226 13.99 3.12 12.19
CA ASP A 226 12.79 3.28 13.03
C ASP A 226 11.66 3.94 12.23
#